data_AF-A0A6P6XTQ1-F1
#
_entry.id   AF-A0A6P6XTQ1-F1
#
_cell.length_a   1.000
_cell.length_b   1.000
_cell.length_c   1.000
_cell.angle_alpha   90.00
_cell.angle_beta   90.00
_cell.angle_gamma   90.00
#
_symmetry.space_group_name_H-M   'P 1'
#
loop_
_entity.id
_entity.type
_entity.pdbx_description
1 polymer ?
#
loop_
_entity_poly.entity_id
_entity_poly.type
_entity_poly.pdbx_seq_one_letter_code
_entity_poly.pdbx_strand_id
1 'polypeptide(L)'
;MFCMSDICDKYSENVLKLINNSADPCDNFYQYACGTMIRNINDSDPDIFTKELEEKVRDQVRYILENGWDQRKNERNREIVKSKS
;
A
#
# COMPACT_ATOMS: atom_id res chain seq x y z
N MET A 1 -29.46 -0.77 8.33
CA MET A 1 -28.52 -1.65 9.08
C MET A 1 -27.12 -1.18 8.77
N PHE A 2 -26.31 -0.91 9.78
CA PHE A 2 -24.91 -0.49 9.60
C PHE A 2 -24.01 -1.71 9.73
N CYS A 3 -22.91 -1.74 8.98
CA CYS A 3 -21.88 -2.76 9.18
C CYS A 3 -21.05 -2.39 10.42
N MET A 4 -20.79 -3.36 11.29
CA MET A 4 -20.05 -3.17 12.56
C MET A 4 -18.90 -4.17 12.71
N SER A 5 -18.36 -4.69 11.60
CA SER A 5 -17.15 -5.50 11.66
C SER A 5 -15.92 -4.60 11.62
N ASP A 6 -14.82 -5.04 12.22
CA ASP A 6 -13.53 -4.33 12.17
C ASP A 6 -13.09 -4.03 10.73
N ILE A 7 -13.48 -4.90 9.80
CA ILE A 7 -13.24 -4.72 8.37
C ILE A 7 -13.96 -3.47 7.86
N CYS A 8 -15.24 -3.31 8.18
CA CYS A 8 -16.02 -2.15 7.77
C CYS A 8 -15.51 -0.86 8.39
N ASP A 9 -15.11 -0.89 9.67
CA ASP A 9 -14.51 0.28 10.32
C ASP A 9 -13.23 0.70 9.62
N LYS A 10 -12.32 -0.26 9.37
CA LYS A 10 -11.06 0.01 8.65
C LYS A 10 -11.27 0.55 7.24
N TYR A 11 -12.26 0.03 6.50
CA TYR A 11 -12.59 0.56 5.17
C TYR A 11 -13.20 1.96 5.26
N SER A 12 -14.11 2.20 6.22
CA SER A 12 -14.73 3.51 6.42
C SER A 12 -13.68 4.57 6.75
N GLU A 13 -12.74 4.27 7.65
CA GLU A 13 -11.62 5.15 7.99
C GLU A 13 -10.76 5.49 6.77
N ASN A 14 -10.46 4.51 5.92
CA ASN A 14 -9.65 4.75 4.71
C ASN A 14 -10.39 5.66 3.73
N VAL A 15 -11.69 5.48 3.54
CA VAL A 15 -12.52 6.36 2.69
C VAL A 15 -12.54 7.79 3.26
N LEU A 16 -12.73 7.93 4.57
CA LEU A 16 -12.77 9.25 5.23
C LEU A 16 -11.46 10.03 5.13
N LYS A 17 -10.31 9.35 5.05
CA LYS A 17 -9.00 10.00 4.86
C LYS A 17 -8.82 10.63 3.47
N LEU A 18 -9.58 10.17 2.47
CA LEU A 18 -9.47 10.66 1.09
C LEU A 18 -10.42 11.83 0.82
N ILE A 19 -11.60 11.80 1.44
CA ILE A 19 -12.69 12.74 1.18
C ILE A 19 -12.35 14.14 1.71
N ASN A 20 -12.63 15.14 0.88
CA ASN A 20 -12.63 16.56 1.25
C ASN A 20 -14.08 17.05 1.37
N ASN A 21 -14.60 17.09 2.60
CA ASN A 21 -15.97 17.54 2.90
C ASN A 21 -16.22 19.04 2.62
N SER A 22 -15.19 19.81 2.25
CA SER A 22 -15.36 21.22 1.86
C SER A 22 -15.65 21.41 0.37
N ALA A 23 -15.50 20.36 -0.46
CA ALA A 23 -15.88 20.39 -1.87
C ALA A 23 -17.28 19.82 -2.04
N ASP A 24 -18.13 20.47 -2.85
CA ASP A 24 -19.46 19.94 -3.16
C ASP A 24 -19.34 18.76 -4.14
N PRO A 25 -19.86 17.55 -3.81
CA PRO A 25 -19.81 16.40 -4.70
C PRO A 25 -20.60 16.58 -6.00
N CYS A 26 -21.63 17.44 -6.03
CA CYS A 26 -22.41 17.74 -7.23
C CYS A 26 -21.67 18.67 -8.20
N ASP A 27 -20.78 19.52 -7.68
CA ASP A 27 -19.99 20.45 -8.50
C ASP A 27 -18.65 19.85 -8.94
N ASN A 28 -17.93 19.17 -8.03
CA ASN A 28 -16.62 18.59 -8.30
C ASN A 28 -16.38 17.32 -7.48
N PHE A 29 -16.94 16.21 -7.95
CA PHE A 29 -16.79 14.91 -7.29
C PHE A 29 -15.33 14.46 -7.15
N TYR A 30 -14.45 14.84 -8.08
CA TYR A 30 -13.02 14.51 -8.01
C TYR A 30 -12.35 15.19 -6.80
N GLN A 31 -12.61 16.48 -6.59
CA GLN A 31 -12.12 17.19 -5.41
C GLN A 31 -12.79 16.71 -4.12
N TYR A 32 -14.08 16.38 -4.15
CA TYR A 32 -14.75 15.79 -3.01
C TYR A 32 -14.15 14.43 -2.62
N ALA A 33 -13.97 13.51 -3.56
CA ALA A 33 -13.54 12.15 -3.25
C ALA A 33 -12.03 12.03 -2.97
N CYS A 34 -11.20 12.84 -3.64
CA CYS A 34 -9.73 12.70 -3.61
C CYS A 34 -8.99 13.94 -3.08
N GLY A 35 -9.70 15.05 -2.82
CA GLY A 35 -9.07 16.35 -2.57
C GLY A 35 -8.19 16.40 -1.33
N THR A 36 -8.47 15.61 -0.30
CA THR A 36 -7.61 15.54 0.91
C THR A 36 -6.29 14.84 0.59
N MET A 37 -6.33 13.78 -0.21
CA MET A 37 -5.15 13.05 -0.65
C MET A 37 -4.24 13.93 -1.52
N ILE A 38 -4.82 14.60 -2.54
CA ILE A 38 -4.06 15.38 -3.53
C ILE A 38 -3.34 16.59 -2.91
N ARG A 39 -3.85 17.15 -1.80
CA ARG A 39 -3.16 18.23 -1.08
C ARG A 39 -1.84 17.80 -0.44
N ASN A 40 -1.66 16.52 -0.17
CA ASN A 40 -0.50 15.99 0.54
C ASN A 40 0.59 15.45 -0.40
N ILE A 41 0.44 15.62 -1.71
CA ILE A 41 1.37 15.09 -2.70
C ILE A 41 2.00 16.19 -3.53
N ASN A 42 3.33 16.12 -3.66
CA ASN A 42 4.07 16.99 -4.56
C ASN A 42 3.76 16.56 -6.00
N ASP A 43 3.27 17.51 -6.78
CA ASP A 43 2.55 17.45 -8.07
C ASP A 43 3.24 16.68 -9.23
N SER A 44 4.38 16.04 -9.00
CA SER A 44 5.25 15.51 -10.07
C SER A 44 5.13 14.01 -10.34
N ASP A 45 4.22 13.29 -9.67
CA ASP A 45 4.19 11.83 -9.74
C ASP A 45 2.80 11.25 -10.06
N PRO A 46 2.46 11.09 -11.35
CA PRO A 46 1.14 10.61 -11.77
C PRO A 46 0.79 9.19 -11.29
N ASP A 47 1.77 8.44 -10.76
CA ASP A 47 1.61 7.06 -10.28
C ASP A 47 1.47 6.94 -8.75
N ILE A 48 1.22 8.02 -8.01
CA ILE A 48 1.12 7.94 -6.52
C ILE A 48 0.13 6.86 -6.05
N PHE A 49 -1.02 6.71 -6.74
CA PHE A 49 -2.05 5.73 -6.37
C PHE A 49 -1.54 4.28 -6.47
N THR A 50 -0.71 3.99 -7.47
CA THR A 50 -0.18 2.65 -7.73
C THR A 50 1.09 2.42 -6.92
N LYS A 51 1.89 3.46 -6.64
CA LYS A 51 3.15 3.34 -5.88
C LYS A 51 2.97 2.80 -4.48
N GLU A 52 2.01 3.30 -3.70
CA GLU A 52 1.81 2.78 -2.33
C GLU A 52 1.41 1.29 -2.36
N LEU A 53 0.61 0.89 -3.34
CA LEU A 53 0.24 -0.51 -3.54
C LEU A 53 1.45 -1.34 -3.98
N GLU A 54 2.21 -0.87 -4.95
CA GLU A 54 3.41 -1.54 -5.46
C GLU A 54 4.47 -1.73 -4.37
N GLU A 55 4.71 -0.72 -3.54
CA GLU A 55 5.63 -0.79 -2.40
C GLU A 55 5.18 -1.85 -1.40
N LYS A 56 3.89 -1.87 -1.03
CA LYS A 56 3.34 -2.91 -0.12
C LYS A 56 3.48 -4.31 -0.70
N VAL A 57 3.16 -4.49 -1.98
CA VAL A 57 3.30 -5.78 -2.67
C VAL A 57 4.76 -6.20 -2.72
N ARG A 58 5.67 -5.29 -3.07
CA ARG A 58 7.12 -5.54 -3.10
C ARG A 58 7.65 -5.93 -1.72
N ASP A 59 7.22 -5.26 -0.67
CA ASP A 59 7.62 -5.55 0.70
C ASP A 59 7.14 -6.92 1.17
N GLN A 60 5.90 -7.30 0.82
CA GLN A 60 5.38 -8.63 1.09
C GLN A 60 6.17 -9.71 0.34
N VAL A 61 6.45 -9.51 -0.95
CA VAL A 61 7.27 -10.43 -1.74
C VAL A 61 8.69 -10.54 -1.15
N ARG A 62 9.32 -9.42 -0.79
CA ARG A 62 10.63 -9.42 -0.12
C ARG A 62 10.60 -10.23 1.16
N TYR A 63 9.61 -10.00 2.02
CA TYR A 63 9.45 -10.74 3.28
C TYR A 63 9.34 -12.25 3.04
N ILE A 64 8.56 -12.67 2.03
CA ILE A 64 8.43 -14.09 1.66
C ILE A 64 9.75 -14.65 1.13
N LEU A 65 10.52 -13.89 0.35
CA LEU A 65 11.81 -14.36 -0.16
C LEU A 65 12.87 -14.49 0.94
N GLU A 66 12.85 -13.59 1.92
CA GLU A 66 13.78 -13.59 3.06
C GLU A 66 13.43 -14.66 4.11
N ASN A 67 12.15 -14.93 4.32
CA ASN A 67 11.66 -15.76 5.45
C ASN A 67 10.93 -17.05 5.03
N GLY A 68 10.44 -17.13 3.79
CA GLY A 68 9.63 -18.24 3.28
C GLY A 68 10.44 -19.34 2.58
N TRP A 69 11.70 -19.09 2.20
CA TRP A 69 12.59 -20.12 1.70
C TRP A 69 13.33 -20.78 2.85
N ASP A 70 13.23 -22.11 2.96
CA ASP A 70 13.85 -22.94 4.00
C ASP A 70 15.22 -22.38 4.40
N GLN A 71 15.31 -21.78 5.60
CA GLN A 71 16.51 -21.09 6.04
C GLN A 71 17.74 -22.03 6.04
N ARG A 72 17.53 -23.34 6.26
CA ARG A 72 18.59 -24.36 6.17
C ARG A 72 19.09 -24.60 4.75
N LYS A 73 18.23 -24.40 3.74
CA LYS A 73 18.61 -24.45 2.33
C LYS A 73 19.31 -23.15 1.91
N ASN A 74 18.93 -22.02 2.49
CA ASN A 74 19.58 -20.73 2.25
C ASN A 74 21.00 -20.67 2.83
N GLU A 75 21.22 -21.21 4.04
CA GLU A 75 22.56 -21.41 4.62
C GLU A 75 23.43 -22.30 3.72
N ARG A 76 22.91 -23.47 3.31
CA ARG A 76 23.63 -24.37 2.40
C ARG A 76 23.96 -23.71 1.06
N ASN A 77 23.03 -22.94 0.49
CA ASN A 77 23.25 -22.23 -0.77
C ASN A 77 24.32 -21.13 -0.59
N ARG A 78 24.31 -20.39 0.53
CA ARG A 78 25.37 -19.42 0.87
C ARG A 78 26.73 -20.09 1.02
N GLU A 79 26.79 -21.27 1.64
CA GLU A 79 28.01 -22.07 1.75
C GLU A 79 28.52 -22.52 0.37
N ILE A 80 27.63 -23.03 -0.49
CA ILE A 80 27.97 -23.47 -1.85
C ILE A 80 28.51 -22.32 -2.72
N VAL A 81 27.92 -21.12 -2.60
CA VAL A 81 28.39 -19.93 -3.34
C VAL A 81 29.77 -19.52 -2.83
N LYS A 82 29.99 -19.49 -1.51
CA LYS A 82 31.30 -19.18 -0.92
C LYS A 82 32.37 -20.21 -1.28
N SER A 83 32.03 -21.50 -1.40
CA SER A 83 33.00 -22.54 -1.76
C SER A 83 33.40 -22.54 -3.24
N LYS A 84 32.67 -21.80 -4.08
CA LYS A 84 32.93 -21.68 -5.53
C LYS A 84 33.67 -20.39 -5.92
N SER A 85 33.89 -19.49 -4.96
CA SER A 85 34.65 -18.25 -5.13
C SER A 85 36.05 -18.38 -4.58
#